data_AF-D9PLA3-F1
#
_entry.id   AF-D9PLA3-F1
#
_cell.length_a   1.000
_cell.length_b   1.000
_cell.length_c   1.000
_cell.angle_alpha   90.00
_cell.angle_beta   90.00
_cell.angle_gamma   90.00
#
_symmetry.space_group_name_H-M   'P 1'
#
loop_
_entity.id
_entity.type
_entity.pdbx_description
1 polymer ?
#
loop_
_entity_poly.entity_id
_entity_poly.type
_entity_poly.pdbx_seq_one_letter_code
_entity_poly.pdbx_strand_id
1 'polypeptide(L)'
;MDQQTIQPAAPTILELASNEAARKEVYCNIIINIIKQQALIIGPALAVEQAKMVDGLQFDSATMTCTFTGNGPQIVDALIEKYRDFFGHAAVEVCREAAAKYLVHIPSEQTPSLLRT
;
A
#
# COMPACT_ATOMS: atom_id res chain seq x y z
N MET A 1 1.08 30.84 13.63
CA MET A 1 1.41 29.61 14.36
C MET A 1 1.19 28.49 13.38
N ASP A 2 2.11 28.41 12.45
CA ASP A 2 2.02 27.57 11.27
C ASP A 2 2.47 26.18 11.69
N GLN A 3 1.49 25.30 11.93
CA GLN A 3 1.77 23.89 12.07
C GLN A 3 2.20 23.38 10.71
N GLN A 4 3.51 23.51 10.45
CA GLN A 4 4.19 22.84 9.37
C GLN A 4 4.03 21.35 9.67
N THR A 5 3.04 20.71 9.07
CA THR A 5 2.88 19.27 9.06
C THR A 5 4.14 18.72 8.43
N ILE A 6 5.09 18.32 9.28
CA ILE A 6 6.30 17.63 8.87
C ILE A 6 5.79 16.31 8.31
N GLN A 7 5.59 16.25 7.00
CA GLN A 7 5.51 14.97 6.30
C GLN A 7 6.83 14.28 6.63
N PRO A 8 6.82 13.11 7.29
CA PRO A 8 8.05 12.41 7.58
C PRO A 8 8.76 12.16 6.24
N ALA A 9 10.05 12.52 6.19
CA ALA A 9 10.87 12.15 5.05
C ALA A 9 10.77 10.64 4.86
N ALA A 10 10.67 10.18 3.61
CA ALA A 10 10.53 8.75 3.33
C ALA A 10 11.69 7.98 4.03
N PRO A 11 11.37 6.97 4.85
CA PRO A 11 12.38 6.30 5.64
C PRO A 11 13.41 5.59 4.74
N THR A 12 14.66 5.55 5.21
CA THR A 12 15.75 4.86 4.51
C THR A 12 15.69 3.34 4.76
N ILE A 13 16.33 2.55 3.90
CA ILE A 13 16.39 1.08 4.03
C ILE A 13 16.91 0.66 5.42
N LEU A 14 17.91 1.34 5.97
CA LEU A 14 18.50 1.04 7.28
C LEU A 14 17.51 1.34 8.43
N GLU A 15 16.76 2.43 8.31
CA GLU A 15 15.69 2.78 9.26
C GLU A 15 14.57 1.74 9.22
N LEU A 16 14.21 1.26 8.04
CA LEU A 16 13.19 0.23 7.86
C LEU A 16 13.63 -1.14 8.40
N ALA A 17 14.92 -1.46 8.36
CA ALA A 17 15.43 -2.68 8.99
C ALA A 17 15.24 -2.65 10.52
N SER A 18 15.32 -1.47 11.13
CA SER A 18 15.44 -1.29 12.58
C SER A 18 14.17 -0.75 13.25
N ASN A 19 13.24 -0.19 12.48
CA ASN A 19 12.04 0.51 12.99
C ASN A 19 10.75 -0.05 12.37
N GLU A 20 9.94 -0.70 13.22
CA GLU A 20 8.66 -1.27 12.79
C GLU A 20 7.64 -0.21 12.33
N ALA A 21 7.57 0.94 13.01
CA ALA A 21 6.64 2.01 12.66
C ALA A 21 6.96 2.59 11.28
N ALA A 22 8.24 2.83 11.00
CA ALA A 22 8.69 3.27 9.67
C ALA A 22 8.31 2.26 8.59
N ARG A 23 8.46 0.95 8.85
CA ARG A 23 8.04 -0.10 7.90
C ARG A 23 6.55 -0.06 7.65
N LYS A 24 5.75 -0.02 8.72
CA LYS A 24 4.30 0.06 8.63
C LYS A 24 3.88 1.27 7.81
N GLU A 25 4.52 2.41 7.99
CA GLU A 25 4.24 3.61 7.20
C GLU A 25 4.50 3.40 5.70
N VAL A 26 5.61 2.77 5.31
CA VAL A 26 5.89 2.49 3.88
C VAL A 26 4.84 1.55 3.28
N TYR A 27 4.44 0.49 3.98
CA TYR A 27 3.37 -0.39 3.51
C TYR A 27 2.02 0.33 3.43
N CYS A 28 1.69 1.17 4.41
CA CYS A 28 0.50 2.00 4.35
C CYS A 28 0.53 2.93 3.12
N ASN A 29 1.67 3.55 2.83
CA ASN A 29 1.84 4.39 1.65
C ASN A 29 1.65 3.62 0.34
N ILE A 30 2.16 2.39 0.26
CA ILE A 30 1.93 1.49 -0.87
C ILE A 30 0.43 1.20 -1.02
N ILE A 31 -0.22 0.77 0.05
CA ILE A 31 -1.65 0.41 0.07
C ILE A 31 -2.51 1.61 -0.34
N ILE A 32 -2.29 2.78 0.27
CA ILE A 32 -3.02 4.02 -0.05
C ILE A 32 -2.84 4.35 -1.54
N ASN A 33 -1.62 4.25 -2.07
CA ASN A 33 -1.37 4.61 -3.46
C ASN A 33 -1.99 3.60 -4.43
N ILE A 34 -1.96 2.30 -4.11
CA ILE A 34 -2.66 1.25 -4.88
C ILE A 34 -4.16 1.55 -4.92
N ILE A 35 -4.80 1.78 -3.77
CA ILE A 35 -6.24 2.07 -3.70
C ILE A 35 -6.58 3.32 -4.52
N LYS A 36 -5.74 4.36 -4.44
CA LYS A 36 -5.92 5.58 -5.24
C LYS A 36 -5.84 5.32 -6.74
N GLN A 37 -4.86 4.56 -7.21
CA GLN A 37 -4.75 4.25 -8.64
C GLN A 37 -5.90 3.36 -9.12
N GLN A 38 -6.29 2.36 -8.33
CA GLN A 38 -7.45 1.54 -8.66
C GLN A 38 -8.74 2.35 -8.68
N ALA A 39 -8.92 3.31 -7.76
CA ALA A 39 -10.08 4.20 -7.76
C ALA A 39 -10.23 5.03 -9.05
N LEU A 40 -9.12 5.35 -9.75
CA LEU A 40 -9.17 6.04 -11.04
C LEU A 40 -9.67 5.15 -12.19
N ILE A 41 -9.60 3.83 -12.02
CA ILE A 41 -9.96 2.84 -13.05
C ILE A 41 -11.34 2.25 -12.79
N ILE A 42 -11.56 1.71 -11.58
CA ILE A 42 -12.79 1.00 -11.21
C ILE A 42 -13.77 1.88 -10.41
N GLY A 43 -13.39 3.11 -10.10
CA GLY A 43 -14.18 4.04 -9.31
C GLY A 43 -13.90 3.97 -7.80
N PRO A 44 -14.10 5.08 -7.06
CA PRO A 44 -13.68 5.21 -5.67
C PRO A 44 -14.45 4.31 -4.70
N ALA A 45 -15.76 4.14 -4.90
CA ALA A 45 -16.57 3.29 -4.04
C ALA A 45 -16.10 1.83 -4.11
N LEU A 46 -15.97 1.29 -5.32
CA LEU A 46 -15.53 -0.09 -5.54
C LEU A 46 -14.10 -0.33 -5.07
N ALA A 47 -13.19 0.62 -5.31
CA ALA A 47 -11.81 0.50 -4.83
C ALA A 47 -11.73 0.37 -3.31
N VAL A 48 -12.52 1.17 -2.58
CA VAL A 48 -12.59 1.11 -1.12
C VAL A 48 -13.26 -0.17 -0.63
N GLU A 49 -14.33 -0.61 -1.28
CA GLU A 49 -15.02 -1.86 -0.92
C GLU A 49 -14.08 -3.07 -1.04
N GLN A 50 -13.33 -3.19 -2.13
CA GLN A 50 -12.35 -4.28 -2.29
C GLN A 50 -11.25 -4.23 -1.21
N ALA A 51 -10.76 -3.03 -0.87
CA ALA A 51 -9.74 -2.88 0.18
C ALA A 51 -10.26 -3.32 1.56
N LYS A 52 -11.54 -3.05 1.87
CA LYS A 52 -12.18 -3.47 3.12
C LYS A 52 -12.39 -4.99 3.22
N MET A 53 -12.30 -5.73 2.12
CA MET A 53 -12.38 -7.19 2.11
C MET A 53 -11.04 -7.87 2.38
N VAL A 54 -9.96 -7.12 2.56
CA VAL A 54 -8.64 -7.66 2.89
C VAL A 54 -8.56 -7.85 4.41
N ASP A 55 -8.45 -9.09 4.85
CA ASP A 55 -8.28 -9.42 6.26
C ASP A 55 -7.01 -8.76 6.84
N GLY A 56 -7.17 -8.11 7.99
CA GLY A 56 -6.08 -7.39 8.65
C GLY A 56 -5.78 -6.00 8.10
N LEU A 57 -6.50 -5.52 7.07
CA LEU A 57 -6.41 -4.15 6.57
C LEU A 57 -7.57 -3.28 7.05
N GLN A 58 -7.26 -2.11 7.59
CA GLN A 58 -8.22 -1.06 7.92
C GLN A 58 -7.84 0.20 7.13
N PHE A 59 -8.72 0.58 6.21
CA PHE A 59 -8.55 1.75 5.36
C PHE A 59 -9.69 2.73 5.58
N ASP A 60 -9.34 3.98 5.88
CA ASP A 60 -10.28 5.09 5.96
C ASP A 60 -10.13 6.00 4.73
N SER A 61 -11.15 5.99 3.89
CA SER A 61 -11.15 6.75 2.64
C SER A 61 -11.35 8.26 2.84
N ALA A 62 -11.89 8.69 3.99
CA ALA A 62 -12.13 10.10 4.28
C ALA A 62 -10.82 10.82 4.66
N THR A 63 -9.99 10.18 5.47
CA THR A 63 -8.71 10.69 5.95
C THR A 63 -7.53 10.20 5.12
N MET A 64 -7.75 9.24 4.20
CA MET A 64 -6.70 8.55 3.45
C MET A 64 -5.67 7.92 4.38
N THR A 65 -6.14 7.34 5.49
CA THR A 65 -5.29 6.65 6.46
C THR A 65 -5.41 5.15 6.30
N CYS A 66 -4.30 4.46 6.57
CA CYS A 66 -4.20 3.03 6.50
C CYS A 66 -3.58 2.52 7.80
N THR A 67 -4.16 1.47 8.35
CA THR A 67 -3.57 0.67 9.43
C THR A 67 -3.74 -0.80 9.06
N PHE A 68 -2.78 -1.62 9.46
CA PHE A 68 -2.88 -3.06 9.23
C PHE A 68 -2.24 -3.85 10.37
N THR A 69 -2.70 -5.07 10.53
CA THR A 69 -2.16 -6.06 11.47
C THR A 69 -1.42 -7.16 10.72
N GLY A 70 -0.40 -7.75 11.33
CA GLY A 70 0.39 -8.81 10.72
C GLY A 70 1.46 -8.31 9.74
N ASN A 71 1.70 -9.09 8.69
CA ASN A 71 2.82 -8.95 7.77
C ASN A 71 2.47 -8.01 6.61
N GLY A 72 3.13 -6.85 6.54
CA GLY A 72 2.89 -5.82 5.51
C GLY A 72 2.96 -6.34 4.07
N PRO A 73 4.00 -7.12 3.68
CA PRO A 73 4.09 -7.72 2.35
C PRO A 73 2.86 -8.56 2.00
N GLN A 74 2.40 -9.42 2.92
CA GLN A 74 1.23 -10.25 2.72
C GLN A 74 -0.07 -9.43 2.59
N ILE A 75 -0.21 -8.34 3.35
CA ILE A 75 -1.37 -7.44 3.22
C ILE A 75 -1.39 -6.77 1.83
N VAL A 76 -0.23 -6.33 1.33
CA VAL A 76 -0.13 -5.76 -0.02
C VAL A 76 -0.44 -6.81 -1.08
N ASP A 77 0.11 -8.02 -0.97
CA ASP A 77 -0.19 -9.11 -1.91
C ASP A 77 -1.70 -9.41 -1.91
N ALA A 78 -2.31 -9.59 -0.74
CA ALA A 78 -3.74 -9.86 -0.61
C ALA A 78 -4.62 -8.75 -1.22
N LEU A 79 -4.24 -7.48 -1.07
CA LEU A 79 -4.93 -6.36 -1.70
C LEU A 79 -4.84 -6.42 -3.23
N ILE A 80 -3.66 -6.72 -3.78
CA ILE A 80 -3.47 -6.88 -5.22
C ILE A 80 -4.30 -8.06 -5.74
N GLU A 81 -4.37 -9.17 -5.00
CA GLU A 81 -5.21 -10.31 -5.36
C GLU A 81 -6.69 -9.95 -5.40
N LYS A 82 -7.21 -9.18 -4.43
CA LYS A 82 -8.61 -8.69 -4.48
C LYS A 82 -8.90 -7.90 -5.75
N TYR A 83 -8.01 -7.01 -6.14
CA TYR A 83 -8.19 -6.25 -7.38
C TYR A 83 -8.02 -7.10 -8.63
N ARG A 84 -7.09 -8.06 -8.63
CA ARG A 84 -6.93 -9.04 -9.72
C ARG A 84 -8.19 -9.88 -9.90
N ASP A 85 -8.77 -10.38 -8.82
CA ASP A 85 -9.94 -11.24 -8.88
C ASP A 85 -11.20 -10.46 -9.31
N PHE A 86 -11.26 -9.16 -8.99
CA PHE A 86 -12.36 -8.27 -9.38
C PHE A 86 -12.26 -7.75 -10.82
N PHE A 87 -11.08 -7.31 -11.25
CA PHE A 87 -10.89 -6.57 -12.51
C PHE A 87 -9.95 -7.27 -13.51
N GLY A 88 -9.34 -8.40 -13.13
CA GLY A 88 -8.44 -9.19 -13.96
C GLY A 88 -6.99 -8.73 -13.90
N HIS A 89 -6.16 -9.33 -14.76
CA HIS A 89 -4.70 -9.13 -14.75
C HIS A 89 -4.24 -7.68 -14.96
N ALA A 90 -5.03 -6.86 -15.65
CA ALA A 90 -4.71 -5.44 -15.84
C ALA A 90 -4.59 -4.67 -14.51
N ALA A 91 -5.31 -5.08 -13.47
CA ALA A 91 -5.21 -4.46 -12.16
C ALA A 91 -3.82 -4.64 -11.52
N VAL A 92 -3.14 -5.75 -11.80
CA VAL A 92 -1.83 -6.07 -11.21
C VAL A 92 -0.76 -5.11 -11.70
N GLU A 93 -0.76 -4.78 -13.00
CA GLU A 93 0.21 -3.86 -13.57
C GLU A 93 0.04 -2.45 -13.00
N VAL A 94 -1.20 -1.99 -12.85
CA VAL A 94 -1.51 -0.70 -12.21
C VAL A 94 -1.05 -0.69 -10.76
N CYS A 95 -1.24 -1.78 -10.01
CA CYS A 95 -0.74 -1.91 -8.65
C CYS A 95 0.79 -1.84 -8.61
N ARG A 96 1.49 -2.44 -9.57
CA ARG A 96 2.95 -2.39 -9.67
C ARG A 96 3.44 -0.97 -9.89
N GLU A 97 2.86 -0.26 -10.86
CA GLU A 97 3.20 1.15 -11.11
C GLU A 97 2.93 2.03 -9.89
N ALA A 98 1.80 1.79 -9.19
CA ALA A 98 1.47 2.51 -7.97
C ALA A 98 2.50 2.25 -6.85
N ALA A 99 3.03 1.04 -6.73
CA ALA A 99 3.96 0.69 -5.67
C ALA A 99 5.42 1.07 -5.98
N ALA A 100 5.80 1.19 -7.26
CA ALA A 100 7.19 1.29 -7.72
C ALA A 100 8.05 2.32 -6.95
N LYS A 101 7.52 3.52 -6.73
CA LYS A 101 8.26 4.60 -6.02
C LYS A 101 8.53 4.32 -4.54
N TYR A 102 7.81 3.37 -3.93
CA TYR A 102 7.99 2.98 -2.53
C TYR A 102 8.86 1.73 -2.39
N LEU A 103 8.88 0.86 -3.40
CA LEU A 103 9.65 -0.38 -3.38
C LEU A 103 11.15 -0.13 -3.22
N VAL A 104 11.66 0.99 -3.71
CA VAL A 104 13.06 1.42 -3.54
C VAL A 104 13.47 1.63 -2.08
N HIS A 105 12.50 1.76 -1.17
CA HIS A 105 12.76 1.91 0.26
C HIS A 105 12.75 0.56 1.00
N ILE A 106 12.18 -0.49 0.43
CA ILE A 106 12.01 -1.78 1.10
C ILE A 106 13.10 -2.76 0.64
N PRO A 107 13.78 -3.50 1.54
CA PRO A 107 14.72 -4.54 1.12
C PRO A 107 14.00 -5.69 0.40
N SER A 108 14.69 -6.38 -0.51
CA SER A 108 14.09 -7.38 -1.42
C SER A 108 13.34 -8.52 -0.71
N GLU A 109 13.79 -8.91 0.48
CA GLU A 109 13.15 -9.94 1.32
C GLU A 109 11.78 -9.51 1.86
N GLN A 110 11.57 -8.20 1.95
CA GLN A 110 10.35 -7.55 2.41
C GLN A 110 9.52 -6.99 1.24
N THR A 111 9.94 -7.19 0.00
CA THR A 111 9.15 -6.83 -1.17
C THR A 111 7.96 -7.79 -1.31
N PRO A 112 6.72 -7.28 -1.49
CA PRO A 112 5.55 -8.12 -1.78
C PRO A 112 5.80 -9.01 -3.00
N SER A 113 5.36 -10.27 -2.93
CA SER A 113 5.74 -11.29 -3.91
C SER A 113 5.22 -10.96 -5.30
N LEU A 114 4.01 -10.39 -5.38
CA LEU A 114 3.37 -10.00 -6.65
C LEU A 114 4.02 -8.77 -7.30
N LEU A 115 4.89 -8.10 -6.56
CA LEU A 115 5.63 -6.92 -7.01
C LEU A 115 7.11 -7.21 -7.30
N ARG A 116 7.59 -8.42 -7.00
CA ARG A 116 8.96 -8.87 -7.32
C ARG A 116 9.04 -9.16 -8.82
N THR A 117 9.82 -8.36 -9.55
CA THR A 117 10.16 -8.59 -10.98
C THR A 117 11.58 -9.09 -11.08
#